data_AF-A0A7C5T383-F1
#
_entry.id   AF-A0A7C5T383-F1
#
_cell.length_a   1.000
_cell.length_b   1.000
_cell.length_c   1.000
_cell.angle_alpha   90.00
_cell.angle_beta   90.00
_cell.angle_gamma   90.00
#
_symmetry.space_group_name_H-M   'P 1'
#
loop_
_entity.id
_entity.type
_entity.pdbx_description
1 polymer ?
#
loop_
_entity_poly.entity_id
_entity_poly.type
_entity_poly.pdbx_seq_one_letter_code
_entity_poly.pdbx_strand_id
1 'polypeptide(L)' 'MGFVPLLVVGVALLAISVQLLLWSIAYMERAMVATSLLSALAGFSLLSASLYVLRLAAYAYGVEAGGSEGG' A
#
# COMPACT_ATOMS: atom_id res chain seq x y z
N MET A 1 3.43 -14.86 13.96
CA MET A 1 4.69 -14.53 13.22
C MET A 1 4.43 -14.06 11.78
N GLY A 2 3.28 -14.31 11.17
CA GLY A 2 2.99 -13.89 9.79
C GLY A 2 2.48 -12.45 9.66
N PHE A 3 1.93 -11.88 10.73
CA PHE A 3 1.36 -10.52 10.75
C PHE A 3 2.38 -9.40 10.48
N VAL A 4 3.48 -9.36 11.26
CA VAL A 4 4.46 -8.27 11.21
C VAL A 4 5.05 -8.05 9.81
N PRO A 5 5.50 -9.08 9.06
CA PRO A 5 6.02 -8.85 7.71
C PRO A 5 4.94 -8.33 6.75
N LEU A 6 3.70 -8.80 6.86
CA LEU A 6 2.58 -8.30 6.04
C LEU A 6 2.30 -6.82 6.33
N LEU A 7 2.31 -6.43 7.61
CA LEU A 7 2.12 -5.05 8.01
C LEU A 7 3.23 -4.15 7.45
N VAL A 8 4.49 -4.55 7.59
CA VAL A 8 5.65 -3.78 7.09
C VAL A 8 5.56 -3.61 5.57
N VAL A 9 5.28 -4.69 4.83
CA VAL A 9 5.13 -4.63 3.36
C VAL A 9 3.95 -3.75 2.97
N GLY A 10 2.80 -3.90 3.62
CA GLY A 10 1.62 -3.07 3.35
C GLY A 10 1.88 -1.58 3.55
N VAL A 11 2.54 -1.21 4.65
CA VAL A 11 2.89 0.19 4.95
C VAL A 11 3.93 0.73 3.97
N ALA A 12 4.94 -0.07 3.61
CA ALA A 12 5.95 0.34 2.63
C ALA A 12 5.33 0.60 1.24
N LEU A 13 4.47 -0.31 0.78
CA LEU A 13 3.75 -0.14 -0.49
C LEU A 13 2.83 1.09 -0.46
N LEU A 14 2.16 1.34 0.67
CA LEU A 14 1.34 2.53 0.85
C LEU A 14 2.18 3.81 0.71
N ALA A 15 3.33 3.89 1.38
CA ALA A 15 4.21 5.04 1.30
C ALA A 15 4.71 5.28 -0.13
N ILE A 16 5.13 4.23 -0.83
CA ILE A 16 5.57 4.31 -2.23
C ILE A 16 4.41 4.77 -3.13
N SER A 17 3.20 4.25 -2.94
CA SER A 17 2.03 4.63 -3.72
C SER A 17 1.71 6.12 -3.60
N VAL A 18 1.78 6.66 -2.37
CA VAL A 18 1.56 8.09 -2.11
C VAL A 18 2.63 8.92 -2.78
N GLN A 19 3.90 8.51 -2.70
CA GLN A 19 5.01 9.21 -3.35
C GLN A 19 4.83 9.30 -4.87
N LEU A 20 4.38 8.22 -5.51
CA LEU A 20 4.10 8.21 -6.96
C LEU A 20 2.94 9.14 -7.34
N LEU A 21 1.90 9.19 -6.52
CA LEU A 21 0.78 10.12 -6.74
C LEU A 21 1.21 11.59 -6.59
N LEU A 22 2.08 11.89 -5.62
CA LEU A 22 2.68 13.23 -5.49
C LEU A 22 3.55 13.58 -6.70
N TRP A 23 4.34 12.63 -7.21
CA TRP A 23 5.10 12.84 -8.44
C TRP A 23 4.20 13.03 -9.66
N SER A 24 3.06 12.35 -9.74
CA SER A 24 2.08 12.59 -10.81
C SER A 24 1.64 14.05 -10.86
N ILE A 25 1.38 14.65 -9.70
CA ILE A 25 0.99 16.07 -9.61
C ILE A 25 2.15 16.95 -10.09
N ALA A 26 3.37 16.69 -9.64
CA ALA A 26 4.55 17.44 -10.06
C ALA A 26 4.86 17.30 -11.58
N TYR A 27 4.59 16.15 -12.18
CA TYR A 27 4.75 15.95 -13.63
C TYR A 27 3.68 16.69 -14.44
N MET A 28 2.46 16.82 -13.91
CA MET A 28 1.41 17.64 -14.50
C MET A 28 1.81 19.12 -14.57
N GLU A 29 2.41 19.66 -13.51
CA GLU A 29 2.90 21.05 -13.49
C GLU A 29 3.96 21.32 -14.55
N ARG A 30 4.72 20.30 -14.96
CA ARG A 30 5.79 20.38 -15.97
C ARG A 30 5.33 20.04 -17.39
N ALA A 31 4.02 20.02 -17.64
CA ALA A 31 3.42 19.62 -18.92
C ALA A 31 3.79 18.19 -19.40
N MET A 32 4.25 17.31 -18.50
CA MET A 32 4.57 15.92 -18.80
C MET A 32 3.37 14.99 -18.55
N VAL A 33 2.33 15.12 -19.38
CA VAL A 33 1.04 14.44 -19.20
C VAL A 33 1.15 12.91 -19.27
N ALA A 34 1.92 12.36 -20.20
CA ALA A 34 2.07 10.91 -20.31
C ALA A 34 2.74 10.32 -19.05
N THR A 35 3.79 10.98 -18.56
CA THR A 35 4.51 10.58 -17.35
C THR A 35 3.65 10.72 -16.10
N SER A 36 2.85 11.79 -16.00
CA SER A 36 1.92 11.95 -14.89
C SER A 36 0.89 10.83 -14.87
N LEU A 37 0.25 10.53 -16.00
CA LEU A 37 -0.72 9.44 -16.10
C LEU A 37 -0.11 8.08 -15.76
N LEU A 38 1.11 7.81 -16.21
CA LEU A 38 1.82 6.56 -15.89
C LEU A 38 2.11 6.46 -14.38
N SER A 39 2.60 7.54 -13.77
CA SER A 39 2.86 7.57 -12.32
C SER A 39 1.59 7.50 -11.49
N ALA A 40 0.49 8.11 -11.94
CA ALA A 40 -0.82 7.98 -11.30
C ALA A 40 -1.33 6.55 -11.37
N LEU A 41 -1.26 5.91 -12.54
CA LEU A 41 -1.66 4.52 -12.73
C LEU A 41 -0.87 3.60 -11.80
N ALA A 42 0.46 3.71 -11.81
CA ALA A 42 1.33 2.94 -10.92
C ALA A 42 1.03 3.20 -9.44
N GLY A 43 0.83 4.47 -9.07
CA GLY A 43 0.44 4.88 -7.72
C GLY A 43 -0.88 4.25 -7.28
N PHE A 44 -1.94 4.33 -8.09
CA PHE A 44 -3.24 3.74 -7.77
C PHE A 44 -3.20 2.20 -7.72
N SER A 45 -2.46 1.55 -8.63
CA SER A 45 -2.28 0.09 -8.59
C SER A 45 -1.58 -0.35 -7.31
N LEU A 46 -0.51 0.36 -6.91
CA LEU A 46 0.20 0.09 -5.67
C LEU A 46 -0.63 0.40 -4.42
N LEU A 47 -1.43 1.47 -4.45
CA LEU A 47 -2.35 1.81 -3.37
C LEU A 47 -3.40 0.70 -3.17
N SER A 48 -3.97 0.19 -4.26
CA SER A 48 -4.90 -0.94 -4.21
C SER A 48 -4.23 -2.19 -3.60
N ALA A 49 -3.01 -2.51 -4.05
CA ALA A 49 -2.24 -3.63 -3.53
C ALA A 49 -1.88 -3.45 -2.04
N SER A 50 -1.48 -2.25 -1.61
CA SER A 50 -1.14 -1.98 -0.22
C SER A 50 -2.35 -2.16 0.69
N LEU A 51 -3.52 -1.67 0.29
CA LEU A 51 -4.76 -1.84 1.06
C LEU A 51 -5.16 -3.31 1.18
N TYR A 52 -4.97 -4.10 0.11
CA TYR A 52 -5.20 -5.54 0.16
C TYR A 52 -4.26 -6.24 1.16
N VAL A 53 -2.96 -5.92 1.12
CA VAL A 53 -1.96 -6.50 2.03
C VAL A 53 -2.22 -6.08 3.48
N LEU A 54 -2.56 -4.81 3.73
CA LEU A 54 -2.92 -4.32 5.07
C LEU A 54 -4.18 -5.02 5.61
N ARG A 55 -5.17 -5.26 4.75
CA ARG A 55 -6.35 -6.04 5.11
C ARG A 55 -5.96 -7.48 5.49
N LEU A 56 -5.06 -8.11 4.72
CA LEU A 56 -4.56 -9.45 5.03
C LEU A 56 -3.78 -9.48 6.36
N ALA A 57 -2.98 -8.45 6.62
CA ALA A 57 -2.28 -8.28 7.89
C ALA A 57 -3.28 -8.20 9.06
N ALA A 58 -4.36 -7.42 8.93
CA ALA A 58 -5.39 -7.32 9.95
C ALA A 58 -6.08 -8.66 10.23
N TYR A 59 -6.34 -9.47 9.20
CA TYR A 59 -6.86 -10.83 9.38
C TYR A 59 -5.87 -11.75 10.10
N ALA A 60 -4.59 -11.72 9.70
CA ALA A 60 -3.54 -12.50 10.35
C ALA A 60 -3.38 -12.12 11.83
N TYR A 61 -3.44 -10.81 12.14
CA TYR A 61 -3.44 -10.33 13.52
C TYR A 61 -4.63 -10.87 14.33
N GLY A 62 -5.84 -10.80 13.78
CA GLY A 62 -7.04 -11.30 14.46
C GLY A 62 -6.99 -12.79 14.75
N VAL A 63 -6.43 -13.59 13.84
CA VAL A 63 -6.21 -15.03 14.04
C VAL A 63 -5.15 -15.28 15.13
N GLU A 64 -4.02 -14.57 15.07
CA GLU A 64 -2.93 -14.71 16.05
C GLU A 64 -3.39 -14.27 17.46
N ALA A 65 -4.21 -13.21 17.56
CA ALA A 65 -4.76 -12.72 18.83
C ALA A 65 -5.86 -13.63 19.38
N GLY A 66 -6.81 -14.08 18.55
CA GLY A 66 -7.92 -14.94 18.96
C GLY A 66 -7.49 -16.36 19.34
N GLY A 67 -6.36 -16.86 18.79
CA GLY A 67 -5.74 -18.11 19.23
C GLY A 67 -5.16 -18.05 20.65
N SER A 68 -4.94 -16.85 21.20
CA SER A 68 -4.39 -16.65 22.54
C SER A 68 -5.43 -16.62 23.66
N GLU A 69 -6.72 -16.53 23.33
CA GLU A 69 -7.85 -16.53 24.30
C GLU A 69 -8.55 -17.91 24.42
N GLY A 70 -8.14 -18.91 23.63
CA GLY A 70 -8.76 -20.24 23.57
C GLY A 70 -7.92 -21.40 24.12
N GLY A 71 -6.93 -21.14 24.97
CA GLY A 71 -6.04 -22.14 25.59
C GLY A 71 -6.14 -22.16 27.10
#